data_AF-A0A212JJH3-F1
#
_entry.id   AF-A0A212JJH3-F1
#
_cell.length_a   1.000
_cell.length_b   1.000
_cell.length_c   1.000
_cell.angle_alpha   90.00
_cell.angle_beta   90.00
_cell.angle_gamma   90.00
#
_symmetry.space_group_name_H-M   'P 1'
#
loop_
_entity.id
_entity.type
_entity.pdbx_description
1 polymer ?
#
loop_
_entity_poly.entity_id
_entity_poly.type
_entity_poly.pdbx_seq_one_letter_code
_entity_poly.pdbx_strand_id
1 'polypeptide(L)' 'MLREKKDYHETLARLEERFPGREAITITETAALLGRCSRTIRDDKTLPKVKICRAYLVPLVALARWLS' A
#
# COMPACT_ATOMS: atom_id res chain seq x y z
N MET A 1 -21.35 13.35 7.27
CA MET A 1 -19.90 13.36 7.00
C MET A 1 -19.19 12.68 8.17
N LEU A 2 -18.87 11.38 8.13
CA LEU A 2 -17.98 10.73 9.12
C LEU A 2 -17.68 9.23 8.86
N ARG A 3 -17.72 8.71 7.61
CA ARG A 3 -17.39 7.29 7.36
C ARG A 3 -15.93 7.07 6.94
N GLU A 4 -15.35 7.97 6.16
CA GLU A 4 -14.00 7.81 5.56
C GLU A 4 -12.84 7.65 6.56
N LYS A 5 -12.99 8.04 7.84
CA LYS A 5 -11.89 7.95 8.81
C LYS A 5 -11.78 6.60 9.52
N LYS A 6 -12.85 5.81 9.61
CA LYS A 6 -12.80 4.53 10.32
C LYS A 6 -12.04 3.47 9.51
N ASP A 7 -12.30 3.41 8.20
CA ASP A 7 -11.67 2.45 7.30
C ASP A 7 -10.15 2.65 7.18
N TYR A 8 -9.67 3.90 7.23
CA TYR A 8 -8.23 4.18 7.17
C TYR A 8 -7.45 3.59 8.34
N HIS A 9 -7.89 3.83 9.57
CA HIS A 9 -7.18 3.35 10.75
C HIS A 9 -7.23 1.83 10.86
N GLU A 10 -8.37 1.21 10.50
CA GLU A 10 -8.49 -0.24 10.47
C GLU A 10 -7.61 -0.86 9.37
N THR A 11 -7.58 -0.26 8.18
CA THR A 11 -6.74 -0.72 7.07
C THR A 11 -5.26 -0.58 7.42
N LEU A 12 -4.86 0.55 8.03
CA LEU A 12 -3.48 0.75 8.47
C LEU A 12 -3.08 -0.27 9.53
N ALA A 13 -3.92 -0.51 10.55
CA ALA A 13 -3.65 -1.51 11.56
C ALA A 13 -3.46 -2.91 10.95
N ARG A 14 -4.33 -3.32 10.02
CA ARG A 14 -4.19 -4.60 9.30
C ARG A 14 -2.89 -4.67 8.47
N LEU A 15 -2.47 -3.55 7.88
CA LEU A 15 -1.21 -3.46 7.13
C LEU A 15 0.01 -3.56 8.06
N GLU A 16 -0.02 -2.91 9.22
CA GLU A 16 1.03 -2.97 10.23
C GLU A 16 1.14 -4.35 10.88
N GLU A 17 0.02 -5.01 11.16
CA GLU A 17 -0.01 -6.41 11.62
C GLU A 17 0.61 -7.36 10.60
N ARG A 18 0.35 -7.14 9.31
CA ARG A 18 0.87 -7.97 8.22
C ARG A 18 2.34 -7.68 7.89
N PHE A 19 2.80 -6.45 8.11
CA PHE A 19 4.17 -6.00 7.83
C PHE A 19 4.77 -5.29 9.05
N PRO A 20 5.02 -6.01 10.16
CA PRO A 20 5.43 -5.40 11.42
C PRO A 20 6.77 -4.69 11.30
N GLY A 21 6.84 -3.46 11.81
CA GLY A 21 8.06 -2.64 11.84
C GLY A 21 8.52 -2.11 10.48
N ARG A 22 7.68 -2.17 9.44
CA ARG A 22 8.01 -1.64 8.12
C ARG A 22 7.18 -0.40 7.82
N GLU A 23 7.83 0.65 7.32
CA GLU A 23 7.14 1.87 6.87
C GLU A 23 6.66 1.78 5.42
N ALA A 24 7.27 0.90 4.61
CA ALA A 24 6.96 0.70 3.21
C ALA A 24 7.16 -0.75 2.79
N ILE A 25 6.42 -1.17 1.76
CA ILE A 25 6.50 -2.49 1.15
C ILE A 25 6.86 -2.39 -0.33
N THR A 26 7.31 -3.49 -0.91
CA THR A 26 7.66 -3.55 -2.33
C THR A 26 6.41 -3.68 -3.22
N ILE A 27 6.57 -3.43 -4.52
CA ILE A 27 5.51 -3.69 -5.51
C ILE A 27 5.06 -5.15 -5.51
N THR A 28 5.97 -6.09 -5.29
CA THR A 28 5.64 -7.52 -5.26
C THR A 28 4.75 -7.85 -4.07
N GLU A 29 5.07 -7.34 -2.88
CA GLU A 29 4.24 -7.52 -1.68
C GLU A 29 2.89 -6.82 -1.82
N THR A 30 2.87 -5.63 -2.41
CA THR A 30 1.62 -4.90 -2.71
C THR A 30 0.76 -5.68 -3.70
N ALA A 31 1.36 -6.26 -4.74
CA ALA A 31 0.68 -7.08 -5.74
C ALA A 31 0.08 -8.36 -5.12
N ALA A 32 0.84 -9.02 -4.24
CA ALA A 32 0.37 -10.17 -3.48
C ALA A 32 -0.78 -9.79 -2.51
N LEU A 33 -0.72 -8.61 -1.90
CA LEU A 33 -1.77 -8.11 -1.03
C LEU A 33 -3.08 -7.85 -1.78
N LEU A 34 -3.00 -7.27 -2.98
CA LEU A 34 -4.16 -6.92 -3.81
C LEU A 34 -4.64 -8.06 -4.72
N GLY A 35 -3.94 -9.20 -4.74
CA GLY A 35 -4.24 -10.31 -5.65
C GLY A 35 -4.08 -9.95 -7.13
N ARG A 36 -3.13 -9.07 -7.46
CA ARG A 36 -2.90 -8.57 -8.83
C ARG A 36 -1.49 -8.92 -9.32
N CYS A 37 -1.29 -8.84 -10.62
CA CYS A 37 0.05 -8.99 -11.22
C CYS A 37 0.94 -7.78 -10.88
N SER A 38 2.21 -8.03 -10.53
CA SER A 38 3.18 -6.98 -10.20
C SER A 38 3.39 -5.97 -11.32
N ARG A 39 3.20 -6.37 -12.58
CA ARG A 39 3.25 -5.47 -13.75
C ARG A 39 2.10 -4.46 -13.71
N THR A 40 0.87 -4.92 -13.46
CA THR A 40 -0.32 -4.07 -13.32
C THR A 40 -0.14 -3.03 -12.22
N ILE A 41 0.35 -3.44 -11.04
CA ILE A 41 0.62 -2.52 -9.92
C ILE A 41 1.74 -1.52 -10.25
N ARG A 42 2.76 -1.96 -10.99
CA ARG A 42 3.85 -1.08 -11.45
C ARG A 42 3.34 -0.02 -12.44
N ASP A 43 2.47 -0.40 -13.37
CA ASP A 43 1.97 0.52 -14.40
C ASP A 43 0.85 1.44 -13.90
N ASP A 44 0.19 1.10 -12.78
CA ASP A 44 -0.87 1.91 -12.18
C ASP A 44 -0.37 3.24 -11.63
N LYS A 45 -0.67 4.34 -12.33
CA LYS A 45 -0.22 5.69 -11.94
C LYS A 45 -0.91 6.25 -10.69
N THR A 46 -2.01 5.65 -10.26
CA THR A 46 -2.78 6.10 -9.08
C THR A 46 -2.22 5.54 -7.77
N LEU A 47 -1.50 4.42 -7.85
CA LEU A 47 -0.94 3.75 -6.69
C LEU A 47 0.16 4.63 -6.05
N PRO A 48 0.12 4.88 -4.73
CA PRO A 48 1.11 5.71 -4.05
C PRO A 48 2.45 4.99 -3.91
N LYS A 49 3.25 5.01 -4.99
CA LYS A 49 4.59 4.42 -5.03
C LYS A 49 5.67 5.48 -5.22
N VAL A 50 6.80 5.25 -4.56
CA VAL A 50 8.03 6.03 -4.70
C VAL A 50 9.09 5.14 -5.34
N LYS A 51 9.76 5.66 -6.38
CA LYS A 51 10.90 4.98 -6.98
C LYS A 51 12.17 5.35 -6.21
N ILE A 52 12.84 4.35 -5.64
CA ILE A 52 14.13 4.52 -4.96
C ILE A 52 15.15 3.64 -5.68
N CYS A 53 16.14 4.28 -6.32
CA CYS A 53 17.12 3.63 -7.18
C CYS A 53 16.46 2.77 -8.28
N ARG A 54 16.57 1.44 -8.15
CA ARG A 54 16.03 0.45 -9.10
C ARG A 54 14.74 -0.20 -8.62
N ALA A 55 14.27 0.14 -7.43
CA ALA A 55 13.09 -0.46 -6.81
C ALA A 55 11.96 0.57 -6.66
N TYR A 56 10.74 0.05 -6.53
CA TYR A 56 9.56 0.83 -6.16
C TYR A 56 9.11 0.38 -4.79
N LEU A 57 8.91 1.36 -3.90
CA LEU A 57 8.38 1.17 -2.57
C LEU A 57 7.01 1.84 -2.46
N VAL A 58 6.15 1.25 -1.68
CA VAL A 58 4.78 1.69 -1.42
C VAL A 58 4.66 1.94 0.07
N PRO A 59 4.57 3.21 0.52
CA PRO A 59 4.43 3.52 1.95
C PRO A 59 3.11 2.97 2.50
N LEU A 60 3.14 2.32 3.66
CA LEU A 60 1.94 1.69 4.24
C LEU A 60 0.84 2.71 4.55
N VAL A 61 1.22 3.87 5.09
CA VAL A 61 0.33 5.00 5.40
C VAL A 61 -0.40 5.47 4.13
N ALA A 62 0.34 5.66 3.04
CA ALA A 62 -0.24 6.13 1.79
C ALA A 62 -1.11 5.04 1.13
N LEU A 63 -0.70 3.77 1.24
CA LEU A 63 -1.47 2.63 0.77
C LEU A 63 -2.79 2.48 1.53
N ALA A 64 -2.77 2.58 2.86
CA ALA A 64 -3.96 2.54 3.69
C ALA A 64 -4.97 3.60 3.26
N ARG A 65 -4.47 4.82 2.98
CA ARG A 65 -5.29 5.94 2.51
C ARG A 65 -5.83 5.76 1.09
N TRP A 66 -5.11 5.05 0.24
CA TRP A 66 -5.57 4.74 -1.13
C TRP A 66 -6.62 3.63 -1.15
N LEU A 67 -6.61 2.74 -0.15
CA LEU A 67 -7.57 1.64 0.00
C LEU A 67 -8.88 2.03 0.71
N SER A 68 -8.93 3.20 1.33
CA SER A 68 -10.11 3.76 2.02
C SER A 68 -10.83 4.77 1.14
#